data_AF-A0A7S2HU27-F1
#
_entry.id   AF-A0A7S2HU27-F1
#
_cell.length_a   1.000
_cell.length_b   1.000
_cell.length_c   1.000
_cell.angle_alpha   90.00
_cell.angle_beta   90.00
_cell.angle_gamma   90.00
#
_symmetry.space_group_name_H-M   'P 1'
#
loop_
_entity.id
_entity.type
_entity.pdbx_description
1 polymer ?
#
loop_
_entity_poly.entity_id
_entity_poly.type
_entity_poly.pdbx_seq_one_letter_code
_entity_poly.pdbx_strand_id
1 'polypeptide(L)'
;MKERWRKIEELPKISSDNERNCQPIANTTYGTNRTNQHEPSLFSSTNDTNPKLERLQHLFLLSRAFARFFKRQMELVTNKVNNARNPQALGLNHDEFMLPFNDNLTATEGKRAHLTMGPIKEPERALKKAEEYGKEMKEETKPSEINGIQVLSPSDYVIDFLRCTIEVEDPYLVAVIYAVLLKEKVATCLQICRVKNKFIDKKLPRHIQTNVLMNLALLYPHDKNEFEESGLSGTFDSLLAGKCLMVCELQITMKDFLHIKRLQHSYYELTRVEDTDRLSFLLMGGVFIKPNLEEKVPKVVLEMSKDGEENDDLEFYKKEL
;
A
#
# COMPACT_ATOMS: atom_id res chain seq x y z
N MET A 1 -19.86 -17.59 -7.85
CA MET A 1 -18.60 -17.41 -7.07
C MET A 1 -17.34 -17.71 -7.88
N LYS A 2 -17.22 -18.87 -8.56
CA LYS A 2 -16.02 -19.23 -9.34
C LYS A 2 -15.63 -18.18 -10.40
N GLU A 3 -16.59 -17.68 -11.17
CA GLU A 3 -16.34 -16.65 -12.19
C GLU A 3 -15.87 -15.31 -11.61
N ARG A 4 -16.42 -14.92 -10.45
CA ARG A 4 -16.02 -13.70 -9.71
C ARG A 4 -14.55 -13.77 -9.29
N TRP A 5 -14.09 -14.94 -8.86
CA TRP A 5 -12.69 -15.21 -8.52
C TRP A 5 -11.77 -15.21 -9.72
N ARG A 6 -12.20 -15.77 -10.86
CA ARG A 6 -11.40 -15.83 -12.08
C ARG A 6 -10.89 -14.46 -12.53
N LYS A 7 -11.67 -13.40 -12.28
CA LYS A 7 -11.28 -12.02 -12.59
C LYS A 7 -10.09 -11.51 -11.79
N ILE A 8 -9.86 -12.02 -10.58
CA ILE A 8 -8.63 -11.72 -9.82
C ILE A 8 -7.43 -12.37 -10.49
N GLU A 9 -7.59 -13.57 -11.06
CA GLU A 9 -6.50 -14.30 -11.72
C GLU A 9 -6.02 -13.63 -13.02
N GLU A 10 -6.89 -12.83 -13.64
CA GLU A 10 -6.61 -12.02 -14.84
C GLU A 10 -5.81 -10.76 -14.52
N LEU A 11 -5.72 -10.33 -13.26
CA LEU A 11 -4.94 -9.17 -12.87
C LEU A 11 -3.44 -9.41 -13.08
N PRO A 12 -2.67 -8.40 -13.49
CA PRO A 12 -1.25 -8.56 -13.75
C PRO A 12 -0.53 -9.11 -12.51
N LYS A 13 0.28 -10.15 -12.73
CA LYS A 13 1.00 -10.86 -11.67
C LYS A 13 2.08 -9.98 -11.05
N ILE A 14 2.82 -9.27 -11.89
CA ILE A 14 3.81 -8.23 -11.58
C ILE A 14 3.87 -7.35 -12.82
N SER A 15 3.70 -6.03 -12.68
CA SER A 15 4.16 -5.11 -13.72
C SER A 15 5.68 -5.23 -13.79
N SER A 16 6.22 -5.65 -14.94
CA SER A 16 7.66 -5.64 -15.25
C SER A 16 8.23 -4.23 -15.34
N ASP A 17 7.36 -3.21 -15.35
CA ASP A 17 7.75 -1.82 -15.44
C ASP A 17 8.16 -1.36 -14.03
N ASN A 18 9.41 -1.68 -13.70
CA ASN A 18 10.15 -1.17 -12.53
C ASN A 18 10.20 0.36 -12.47
N GLU A 19 9.71 1.01 -13.52
CA GLU A 19 9.72 2.41 -13.89
C GLU A 19 9.41 3.42 -12.78
N ARG A 20 8.61 3.05 -11.77
CA ARG A 20 8.16 3.98 -10.71
C ARG A 20 8.06 3.35 -9.32
N ASN A 21 8.88 2.33 -9.04
CA ASN A 21 8.89 1.65 -7.75
C ASN A 21 9.81 2.31 -6.70
N CYS A 22 9.99 3.62 -6.78
CA CYS A 22 10.66 4.45 -5.79
C CYS A 22 9.87 5.74 -5.62
N GLN A 23 10.05 6.42 -4.49
CA GLN A 23 9.65 7.81 -4.33
C GLN A 23 10.28 8.60 -5.48
N PRO A 24 9.55 9.56 -6.08
CA PRO A 24 10.19 10.46 -7.02
C PRO A 24 11.40 11.07 -6.31
N ILE A 25 12.53 11.15 -7.01
CA ILE A 25 13.59 12.03 -6.53
C ILE A 25 12.91 13.37 -6.41
N ALA A 26 12.79 13.87 -5.19
CA ALA A 26 12.49 15.26 -5.01
C ALA A 26 13.75 16.01 -5.44
N ASN A 27 13.97 16.13 -6.75
CA ASN A 27 14.94 17.08 -7.29
C ASN A 27 14.37 18.50 -7.26
N THR A 28 13.20 18.67 -6.64
CA THR A 28 12.48 19.92 -6.52
C THR A 28 11.51 19.80 -5.34
N THR A 29 11.97 19.97 -4.10
CA THR A 29 11.14 20.79 -3.22
C THR A 29 11.12 22.16 -3.91
N TYR A 30 10.14 22.41 -4.78
CA TYR A 30 9.90 23.72 -5.38
C TYR A 30 11.06 24.33 -6.20
N GLY A 31 11.44 23.72 -7.34
CA GLY A 31 12.21 24.43 -8.37
C GLY A 31 13.72 24.63 -8.13
N THR A 32 14.35 23.93 -7.19
CA THR A 32 15.81 24.00 -7.01
C THR A 32 16.52 22.92 -7.81
N ASN A 33 17.06 23.29 -8.98
CA ASN A 33 18.01 22.45 -9.71
C ASN A 33 19.19 22.12 -8.80
N ARG A 34 19.31 20.86 -8.36
CA ARG A 34 20.55 20.35 -7.79
C ARG A 34 21.59 20.24 -8.89
N THR A 35 22.30 21.33 -9.15
CA THR A 35 23.67 21.23 -9.67
C THR A 35 24.46 20.36 -8.71
N ASN A 36 25.40 19.54 -9.22
CA ASN A 36 26.19 18.51 -8.51
C ASN A 36 27.03 18.99 -7.30
N GLN A 37 26.71 20.13 -6.68
CA GLN A 37 27.26 20.58 -5.42
C GLN A 37 26.26 20.23 -4.32
N HIS A 38 26.73 19.51 -3.32
CA HIS A 38 26.00 19.20 -2.08
C HIS A 38 25.62 20.50 -1.36
N GLU A 39 24.54 21.16 -1.78
CA GLU A 39 23.95 22.19 -0.93
C GLU A 39 23.26 21.50 0.25
N PRO A 40 23.61 21.88 1.50
CA PRO A 40 22.96 21.36 2.68
C PRO A 40 21.46 21.65 2.59
N SER A 41 20.68 20.62 2.89
CA SER A 41 19.24 20.73 3.10
C SER A 41 18.95 21.92 4.02
N LEU A 42 17.96 22.75 3.68
CA LEU A 42 17.45 23.83 4.54
C LEU A 42 16.97 23.33 5.93
N PHE A 43 16.90 22.01 6.11
CA PHE A 43 16.54 21.34 7.36
C PHE A 43 17.74 20.67 8.07
N SER A 44 18.97 20.79 7.57
CA SER A 44 20.16 20.21 8.21
C SER A 44 20.66 21.10 9.36
N SER A 45 19.91 21.14 10.46
CA SER A 45 20.32 21.89 11.66
C SER A 45 20.86 21.02 12.79
N THR A 46 21.20 19.75 12.55
CA THR A 46 21.70 18.87 13.59
C THR A 46 22.95 18.13 13.13
N ASN A 47 24.06 18.34 13.86
CA ASN A 47 25.35 17.67 13.73
C ASN A 47 25.32 16.14 13.97
N ASP A 48 24.16 15.48 13.80
CA ASP A 48 23.94 14.08 14.16
C ASP A 48 23.64 13.27 12.89
N THR A 49 24.68 12.61 12.40
CA THR A 49 24.89 12.25 10.98
C THR A 49 24.25 10.93 10.59
N ASN A 50 22.95 10.93 10.27
CA ASN A 50 22.35 9.85 9.48
C ASN A 50 21.58 10.41 8.25
N PRO A 51 22.23 10.50 7.07
CA PRO A 51 21.59 11.06 5.87
C PRO A 51 20.37 10.27 5.40
N LYS A 52 20.27 8.97 5.75
CA LYS A 52 19.05 8.19 5.47
C LYS A 52 17.89 8.68 6.31
N LEU A 53 18.12 8.91 7.60
CA LEU A 53 17.10 9.38 8.54
C LEU A 53 16.62 10.78 8.16
N GLU A 54 17.52 11.70 7.79
CA GLU A 54 17.15 13.03 7.30
C GLU A 54 16.24 12.94 6.06
N ARG A 55 16.60 12.09 5.09
CA ARG A 55 15.74 11.85 3.92
C ARG A 55 14.37 11.28 4.31
N LEU A 56 14.31 10.38 5.29
CA LEU A 56 13.05 9.80 5.78
C LEU A 56 12.19 10.85 6.51
N GLN A 57 12.80 11.76 7.28
CA GLN A 57 12.10 12.88 7.92
C GLN A 57 11.51 13.83 6.88
N HIS A 58 12.26 14.14 5.82
CA HIS A 58 11.74 14.93 4.71
C HIS A 58 10.54 14.25 4.03
N LEU A 59 10.63 12.95 3.72
CA LEU A 59 9.53 12.18 3.14
C LEU A 59 8.31 12.12 4.08
N PHE A 60 8.54 12.03 5.39
CA PHE A 60 7.47 12.10 6.40
C PHE A 60 6.75 13.45 6.39
N LEU A 61 7.48 14.57 6.31
CA LEU A 61 6.87 15.91 6.22
C LEU A 61 6.06 16.08 4.94
N LEU A 62 6.58 15.63 3.79
CA LEU A 62 5.83 15.61 2.52
C LEU A 62 4.56 14.76 2.64
N SER A 63 4.67 13.59 3.27
CA SER A 63 3.52 12.70 3.51
C SER A 63 2.45 13.37 4.36
N ARG A 64 2.84 14.15 5.38
CA ARG A 64 1.87 14.94 6.18
C ARG A 64 1.16 16.00 5.33
N ALA A 65 1.88 16.68 4.46
CA ALA A 65 1.30 17.69 3.56
C ALA A 65 0.30 17.06 2.57
N PHE A 66 0.61 15.87 2.04
CA PHE A 66 -0.21 15.20 1.02
C PHE A 66 -1.23 14.20 1.56
N ALA A 67 -1.23 13.88 2.86
CA ALA A 67 -2.13 12.90 3.46
C ALA A 67 -3.61 13.17 3.18
N ARG A 68 -4.04 14.44 3.31
CA ARG A 68 -5.43 14.83 3.03
C ARG A 68 -5.79 14.68 1.56
N PHE A 69 -4.89 15.07 0.67
CA PHE A 69 -5.08 14.95 -0.78
C PHE A 69 -5.18 13.48 -1.19
N PHE A 70 -4.23 12.63 -0.74
CA PHE A 70 -4.27 11.19 -0.99
C PHE A 70 -5.56 10.55 -0.49
N LYS A 71 -5.97 10.85 0.75
CA LYS A 71 -7.24 10.38 1.33
C LYS A 71 -8.42 10.76 0.44
N ARG A 72 -8.49 12.03 0.00
CA ARG A 72 -9.57 12.53 -0.86
C ARG A 72 -9.63 11.77 -2.19
N GLN A 73 -8.49 11.53 -2.84
CA GLN A 73 -8.46 10.79 -4.10
C GLN A 73 -8.95 9.34 -3.93
N MET A 74 -8.53 8.68 -2.85
CA MET A 74 -8.99 7.32 -2.55
C MET A 74 -10.49 7.28 -2.20
N GLU A 75 -11.01 8.30 -1.51
CA GLU A 75 -12.45 8.45 -1.25
C GLU A 75 -13.23 8.63 -2.55
N LEU A 76 -12.75 9.44 -3.50
CA LEU A 76 -13.42 9.63 -4.80
C LEU A 76 -13.55 8.32 -5.58
N VAL A 77 -12.47 7.55 -5.66
CA VAL A 77 -12.48 6.22 -6.30
C VAL A 77 -13.45 5.27 -5.59
N THR A 78 -13.35 5.17 -4.27
CA THR A 78 -14.18 4.26 -3.46
C THR A 78 -15.66 4.63 -3.53
N ASN A 79 -15.98 5.92 -3.47
CA ASN A 79 -17.35 6.42 -3.56
C ASN A 79 -17.94 6.20 -4.95
N LYS A 80 -17.16 6.38 -6.03
CA LYS A 80 -17.62 6.05 -7.39
C LYS A 80 -18.00 4.57 -7.49
N VAL A 81 -17.18 3.66 -6.97
CA VAL A 81 -17.49 2.21 -6.95
C VAL A 81 -18.74 1.90 -6.12
N ASN A 82 -18.87 2.50 -4.92
CA ASN A 82 -20.01 2.29 -4.05
C ASN A 82 -21.33 2.84 -4.64
N ASN A 83 -21.28 3.97 -5.34
CA ASN A 83 -22.47 4.61 -5.90
C ASN A 83 -22.86 4.09 -7.29
N ALA A 84 -21.96 3.38 -7.97
CA ALA A 84 -22.25 2.81 -9.27
C ALA A 84 -23.30 1.69 -9.19
N ARG A 85 -24.22 1.65 -10.15
CA ARG A 85 -25.22 0.57 -10.26
C ARG A 85 -24.62 -0.74 -10.78
N ASN A 86 -23.63 -0.65 -11.66
CA ASN A 86 -22.94 -1.77 -12.29
C ASN A 86 -21.54 -1.33 -12.78
N PRO A 87 -20.67 -2.25 -13.24
CA PRO A 87 -19.36 -1.91 -13.79
C PRO A 87 -19.41 -0.92 -14.98
N GLN A 88 -20.45 -0.98 -15.81
CA GLN A 88 -20.58 -0.12 -17.00
C GLN A 88 -20.81 1.35 -16.62
N ALA A 89 -21.49 1.61 -15.50
CA ALA A 89 -21.64 2.96 -14.94
C ALA A 89 -20.29 3.58 -14.51
N LEU A 90 -19.25 2.76 -14.34
CA LEU A 90 -17.87 3.20 -14.09
C LEU A 90 -17.05 3.36 -15.39
N GLY A 91 -17.66 3.15 -16.56
CA GLY A 91 -16.99 3.18 -17.86
C GLY A 91 -16.15 1.94 -18.15
N LEU A 92 -16.43 0.81 -17.50
CA LEU A 92 -15.79 -0.47 -17.78
C LEU A 92 -16.45 -1.16 -18.97
N ASN A 93 -15.64 -1.85 -19.78
CA ASN A 93 -16.10 -2.57 -20.96
C ASN A 93 -17.08 -3.69 -20.56
N HIS A 94 -18.20 -3.83 -21.26
CA HIS A 94 -19.22 -4.82 -20.94
C HIS A 94 -18.73 -6.26 -21.07
N ASP A 95 -17.98 -6.57 -22.12
CA ASP A 95 -17.52 -7.93 -22.41
C ASP A 95 -16.44 -8.37 -21.42
N GLU A 96 -15.61 -7.42 -20.96
CA GLU A 96 -14.61 -7.66 -19.92
C GLU A 96 -15.22 -7.73 -18.51
N PHE A 97 -16.26 -6.93 -18.22
CA PHE A 97 -16.89 -6.78 -16.90
C PHE A 97 -18.40 -7.05 -16.92
N MET A 98 -18.79 -8.22 -17.43
CA MET A 98 -20.20 -8.60 -17.64
C MET A 98 -20.98 -8.87 -16.33
N LEU A 99 -20.29 -9.22 -15.24
CA LEU A 99 -20.96 -9.62 -14.01
C LEU A 99 -21.54 -8.40 -13.28
N PRO A 100 -22.80 -8.45 -12.80
CA PRO A 100 -23.36 -7.38 -11.99
C PRO A 100 -22.70 -7.35 -10.60
N PHE A 101 -22.81 -6.21 -9.93
CA PHE A 101 -22.47 -6.14 -8.50
C PHE A 101 -23.40 -7.04 -7.68
N ASN A 102 -22.86 -7.66 -6.64
CA ASN A 102 -23.64 -8.44 -5.70
C ASN A 102 -23.93 -7.60 -4.46
N ASP A 103 -25.12 -7.00 -4.40
CA ASP A 103 -25.51 -6.11 -3.30
C ASP A 103 -25.73 -6.83 -1.97
N ASN A 104 -25.72 -8.17 -1.97
CA ASN A 104 -25.72 -8.97 -0.74
C ASN A 104 -24.32 -9.12 -0.13
N LEU A 105 -23.25 -8.78 -0.86
CA LEU A 105 -21.86 -8.85 -0.39
C LEU A 105 -21.35 -7.43 -0.14
N THR A 106 -21.47 -6.97 1.10
CA THR A 106 -21.18 -5.58 1.47
C THR A 106 -20.09 -5.53 2.55
N ALA A 107 -19.02 -4.80 2.27
CA ALA A 107 -17.91 -4.65 3.21
C ALA A 107 -18.35 -4.08 4.56
N THR A 108 -19.18 -3.03 4.58
CA THR A 108 -19.65 -2.39 5.81
C THR A 108 -20.89 -1.54 5.54
N GLU A 109 -21.92 -1.61 6.39
CA GLU A 109 -23.10 -0.69 6.34
C GLU A 109 -23.72 -0.54 4.94
N GLY A 110 -23.85 -1.65 4.19
CA GLY A 110 -24.41 -1.62 2.83
C GLY A 110 -23.45 -1.10 1.75
N LYS A 111 -22.21 -0.70 2.10
CA LYS A 111 -21.18 -0.30 1.13
C LYS A 111 -20.44 -1.52 0.61
N ARG A 112 -20.20 -1.55 -0.71
CA ARG A 112 -19.48 -2.64 -1.40
C ARG A 112 -17.98 -2.65 -1.10
N ALA A 113 -17.40 -1.47 -0.95
CA ALA A 113 -15.99 -1.26 -0.63
C ALA A 113 -15.84 -0.32 0.58
N HIS A 114 -14.98 -0.70 1.52
CA HIS A 114 -14.66 0.08 2.71
C HIS A 114 -13.21 0.56 2.66
N LEU A 115 -13.00 1.88 2.70
CA LEU A 115 -11.67 2.50 2.70
C LEU A 115 -11.21 2.77 4.13
N THR A 116 -10.02 2.28 4.48
CA THR A 116 -9.31 2.60 5.71
C THR A 116 -7.96 3.25 5.40
N MET A 117 -7.68 4.41 6.00
CA MET A 117 -6.36 5.05 5.92
C MET A 117 -5.45 4.50 7.02
N GLY A 118 -4.23 4.10 6.65
CA GLY A 118 -3.21 3.74 7.63
C GLY A 118 -2.59 4.98 8.27
N PRO A 119 -1.97 4.84 9.46
CA PRO A 119 -1.15 5.91 10.02
C PRO A 119 0.05 6.18 9.11
N ILE A 120 0.49 7.45 9.07
CA ILE A 120 1.72 7.84 8.38
C ILE A 120 2.87 7.08 9.04
N LYS A 121 3.75 6.48 8.22
CA LYS A 121 4.89 5.75 8.76
C LYS A 121 5.91 6.70 9.40
N GLU A 122 6.24 6.46 10.66
CA GLU A 122 7.29 7.18 11.36
C GLU A 122 8.69 6.88 10.77
N PRO A 123 9.59 7.88 10.68
CA PRO A 123 10.93 7.72 10.12
C PRO A 123 11.75 6.59 10.73
N GLU A 124 11.65 6.38 12.04
CA GLU A 124 12.40 5.34 12.77
C GLU A 124 11.96 3.94 12.33
N ARG A 125 10.67 3.76 12.07
CA ARG A 125 10.12 2.50 11.53
C ARG A 125 10.49 2.28 10.07
N ALA A 126 10.73 3.36 9.33
CA ALA A 126 11.16 3.31 7.94
C ALA A 126 12.66 3.02 7.80
N LEU A 127 13.47 3.38 8.82
CA LEU A 127 14.92 3.27 8.79
C LEU A 127 15.39 1.84 8.52
N LYS A 128 14.80 0.84 9.17
CA LYS A 128 15.14 -0.58 8.96
C LYS A 128 15.00 -1.00 7.48
N LYS A 129 13.88 -0.63 6.84
CA LYS A 129 13.67 -0.91 5.41
C LYS A 129 14.69 -0.17 4.53
N ALA A 130 14.99 1.08 4.85
CA ALA A 130 16.01 1.85 4.12
C ALA A 130 17.43 1.27 4.31
N GLU A 131 17.72 0.64 5.45
CA GLU A 131 18.97 -0.07 5.67
C GLU A 131 19.07 -1.35 4.84
N GLU A 132 18.01 -2.15 4.80
CA GLU A 132 17.88 -3.35 3.95
C GLU A 132 18.07 -2.99 2.49
N TYR A 133 17.35 -1.98 1.98
CA TYR A 133 17.53 -1.50 0.61
C TYR A 133 18.93 -0.96 0.35
N GLY A 134 19.58 -0.39 1.36
CA GLY A 134 20.96 0.05 1.25
C GLY A 134 21.96 -1.10 1.12
N LYS A 135 21.64 -2.29 1.62
CA LYS A 135 22.41 -3.52 1.38
C LYS A 135 22.13 -4.05 -0.03
N GLU A 136 20.86 -4.15 -0.41
CA GLU A 136 20.44 -4.62 -1.75
C GLU A 136 21.06 -3.76 -2.88
N MET A 137 21.14 -2.44 -2.71
CA MET A 137 21.78 -1.55 -3.68
C MET A 137 23.30 -1.77 -3.77
N LYS A 138 23.98 -2.07 -2.65
CA LYS A 138 25.42 -2.40 -2.65
C LYS A 138 25.71 -3.75 -3.28
N GLU A 139 24.76 -4.67 -3.17
CA GLU A 139 24.82 -6.01 -3.76
C GLU A 139 24.30 -6.03 -5.21
N GLU A 140 23.95 -4.87 -5.79
CA GLU A 140 23.41 -4.71 -7.14
C GLU A 140 22.12 -5.49 -7.41
N THR A 141 21.46 -6.00 -6.36
CA THR A 141 20.15 -6.67 -6.46
C THR A 141 19.00 -5.67 -6.56
N LYS A 142 19.29 -4.39 -6.29
CA LYS A 142 18.37 -3.28 -6.42
C LYS A 142 19.02 -2.15 -7.21
N PRO A 143 18.36 -1.63 -8.26
CA PRO A 143 19.01 -0.68 -9.15
C PRO A 143 19.29 0.65 -8.44
N SER A 144 20.40 1.29 -8.80
CA SER A 144 20.71 2.67 -8.38
C SER A 144 20.07 3.72 -9.31
N GLU A 145 19.46 3.29 -10.41
CA GLU A 145 18.80 4.14 -11.39
C GLU A 145 17.53 3.46 -11.88
N ILE A 146 16.43 4.20 -11.96
CA ILE A 146 15.16 3.71 -12.50
C ILE A 146 14.74 4.70 -13.59
N ASN A 147 14.62 4.25 -14.84
CA ASN A 147 14.18 5.09 -15.96
C ASN A 147 15.00 6.38 -16.20
N GLY A 148 16.34 6.33 -16.13
CA GLY A 148 17.13 7.56 -16.25
C GLY A 148 17.10 8.44 -15.00
N ILE A 149 16.39 8.03 -13.95
CA ILE A 149 16.24 8.76 -12.69
C ILE A 149 17.13 8.09 -11.64
N GLN A 150 18.21 8.79 -11.25
CA GLN A 150 19.18 8.33 -10.26
C GLN A 150 18.55 8.20 -8.86
N VAL A 151 18.46 7.00 -8.30
CA VAL A 151 18.05 6.83 -6.91
C VAL A 151 19.14 7.40 -6.00
N LEU A 152 18.83 8.49 -5.29
CA LEU A 152 19.79 9.22 -4.47
C LEU A 152 20.02 8.56 -3.11
N SER A 153 19.01 7.88 -2.58
CA SER A 153 19.07 7.26 -1.27
C SER A 153 18.26 5.97 -1.21
N PRO A 154 18.72 4.95 -0.46
CA PRO A 154 17.89 3.78 -0.12
C PRO A 154 16.55 4.14 0.52
N SER A 155 16.47 5.30 1.19
CA SER A 155 15.23 5.84 1.75
C SER A 155 14.16 6.12 0.69
N ASP A 156 14.54 6.38 -0.56
CA ASP A 156 13.61 6.62 -1.67
C ASP A 156 12.83 5.35 -2.04
N TYR A 157 13.30 4.16 -1.65
CA TYR A 157 12.55 2.92 -1.85
C TYR A 157 11.45 2.69 -0.79
N VAL A 158 11.37 3.53 0.23
CA VAL A 158 10.30 3.47 1.23
C VAL A 158 9.07 4.21 0.71
N ILE A 159 8.11 3.44 0.21
CA ILE A 159 6.92 3.94 -0.50
C ILE A 159 5.61 3.81 0.28
N ASP A 160 5.66 3.24 1.48
CA ASP A 160 4.52 2.98 2.35
C ASP A 160 4.42 3.99 3.50
N PHE A 161 4.87 5.23 3.26
CA PHE A 161 4.63 6.36 4.18
C PHE A 161 3.16 6.75 4.23
N LEU A 162 2.54 6.95 3.06
CA LEU A 162 1.10 7.04 2.90
C LEU A 162 0.59 5.71 2.39
N ARG A 163 -0.38 5.15 3.12
CA ARG A 163 -0.97 3.86 2.78
C ARG A 163 -2.44 3.80 3.12
N CYS A 164 -3.18 3.03 2.34
CA CYS A 164 -4.58 2.75 2.61
C CYS A 164 -4.95 1.32 2.23
N THR A 165 -6.06 0.86 2.79
CA THR A 165 -6.64 -0.45 2.49
C THR A 165 -8.06 -0.25 1.98
N ILE A 166 -8.41 -0.90 0.88
CA ILE A 166 -9.79 -1.09 0.46
C ILE A 166 -10.20 -2.52 0.76
N GLU A 167 -11.20 -2.66 1.61
CA GLU A 167 -11.78 -3.93 2.02
C GLU A 167 -13.04 -4.21 1.19
N VAL A 168 -13.15 -5.43 0.66
CA VAL A 168 -14.32 -5.89 -0.09
C VAL A 168 -14.76 -7.27 0.40
N GLU A 169 -16.02 -7.62 0.21
CA GLU A 169 -16.49 -9.01 0.40
C GLU A 169 -16.56 -9.78 -0.91
N ASP A 170 -16.79 -9.09 -2.02
CA ASP A 170 -16.85 -9.69 -3.35
C ASP A 170 -15.47 -9.69 -4.04
N PRO A 171 -14.89 -10.85 -4.38
CA PRO A 171 -13.61 -10.92 -5.10
C PRO A 171 -13.66 -10.21 -6.46
N TYR A 172 -14.82 -10.15 -7.11
CA TYR A 172 -14.97 -9.42 -8.38
C TYR A 172 -14.69 -7.92 -8.21
N LEU A 173 -15.00 -7.35 -7.03
CA LEU A 173 -14.73 -5.93 -6.76
C LEU A 173 -13.24 -5.62 -6.71
N VAL A 174 -12.39 -6.59 -6.37
CA VAL A 174 -10.93 -6.40 -6.44
C VAL A 174 -10.51 -6.04 -7.87
N ALA A 175 -11.02 -6.80 -8.85
CA ALA A 175 -10.74 -6.55 -10.27
C ALA A 175 -11.39 -5.27 -10.79
N VAL A 176 -12.62 -4.96 -10.34
CA VAL A 176 -13.31 -3.72 -10.70
C VAL A 176 -12.55 -2.50 -10.18
N ILE A 177 -12.15 -2.48 -8.91
CA ILE A 177 -11.41 -1.34 -8.33
C ILE A 177 -10.07 -1.16 -9.06
N TYR A 178 -9.36 -2.26 -9.35
CA TYR A 178 -8.14 -2.20 -10.17
C TYR A 178 -8.40 -1.54 -11.54
N ALA A 179 -9.43 -1.99 -12.26
CA ALA A 179 -9.77 -1.43 -13.56
C ALA A 179 -10.23 0.03 -13.50
N VAL A 180 -10.92 0.42 -12.42
CA VAL A 180 -11.29 1.81 -12.15
C VAL A 180 -10.06 2.69 -11.92
N LEU A 181 -9.05 2.19 -11.22
CA LEU A 181 -7.78 2.90 -11.02
C LEU A 181 -6.97 3.08 -12.32
N LEU A 182 -7.24 2.29 -13.37
CA LEU A 182 -6.68 2.49 -14.71
C LEU A 182 -7.41 3.56 -15.52
N LYS A 183 -8.57 4.04 -15.07
CA LYS A 183 -9.36 5.06 -15.80
C LYS A 183 -8.97 6.45 -15.30
N GLU A 184 -8.26 7.20 -16.13
CA GLU A 184 -7.85 8.59 -15.84
C GLU A 184 -9.04 9.47 -15.44
N LYS A 185 -10.20 9.34 -16.09
CA LYS A 185 -11.42 10.09 -15.74
C LYS A 185 -11.99 9.78 -14.34
N VAL A 186 -11.58 8.69 -13.73
CA VAL A 186 -12.02 8.27 -12.39
C VAL A 186 -10.95 8.52 -11.36
N ALA A 187 -9.72 8.15 -11.67
CA ALA A 187 -8.56 8.23 -10.81
C ALA A 187 -7.59 9.33 -11.31
N THR A 188 -8.11 10.56 -11.50
CA THR A 188 -7.41 11.66 -12.20
C THR A 188 -6.03 11.97 -11.63
N CYS A 189 -5.87 11.90 -10.31
CA CYS A 189 -4.61 12.19 -9.63
C CYS A 189 -3.88 10.93 -9.13
N LEU A 190 -4.21 9.75 -9.66
CA LEU A 190 -3.61 8.48 -9.24
C LEU A 190 -3.17 7.68 -10.46
N GLN A 191 -1.91 7.24 -10.45
CA GLN A 191 -1.39 6.37 -11.50
C GLN A 191 -0.78 5.12 -10.88
N ILE A 192 -1.12 3.95 -11.41
CA ILE A 192 -0.55 2.69 -10.94
C ILE A 192 0.92 2.61 -11.38
N CYS A 193 1.83 2.52 -10.41
CA CYS A 193 3.25 2.30 -10.63
C CYS A 193 3.58 0.81 -10.65
N ARG A 194 3.00 0.07 -9.71
CA ARG A 194 3.30 -1.35 -9.51
C ARG A 194 2.08 -2.07 -8.99
N VAL A 195 1.95 -3.32 -9.39
CA VAL A 195 0.95 -4.26 -8.87
C VAL A 195 1.65 -5.54 -8.45
N LYS A 196 1.30 -6.06 -7.29
CA LYS A 196 1.62 -7.42 -6.84
C LYS A 196 0.32 -8.13 -6.49
N ASN A 197 -0.05 -9.10 -7.31
CA ASN A 197 -1.24 -9.89 -7.05
C ASN A 197 -0.90 -11.09 -6.15
N LYS A 198 -1.02 -10.90 -4.83
CA LYS A 198 -0.68 -11.96 -3.87
C LYS A 198 -1.71 -13.08 -3.84
N PHE A 199 -2.94 -12.88 -4.32
CA PHE A 199 -3.96 -13.95 -4.37
C PHE A 199 -3.54 -15.16 -5.20
N ILE A 200 -2.67 -14.97 -6.20
CA ILE A 200 -2.27 -16.01 -7.14
C ILE A 200 -0.78 -16.29 -7.14
N ASP A 201 -0.05 -15.70 -6.19
CA ASP A 201 1.40 -15.88 -6.09
C ASP A 201 1.72 -17.23 -5.44
N LYS A 202 2.00 -18.22 -6.28
CA LYS A 202 2.33 -19.59 -5.87
C LYS A 202 3.62 -19.70 -5.06
N LYS A 203 4.48 -18.66 -5.06
CA LYS A 203 5.69 -18.64 -4.22
C LYS A 203 5.33 -18.34 -2.76
N LEU A 204 4.18 -17.72 -2.53
CA LEU A 204 3.71 -17.39 -1.19
C LEU A 204 2.92 -18.56 -0.59
N PRO A 205 3.10 -18.85 0.70
CA PRO A 205 2.20 -19.74 1.43
C PRO A 205 0.73 -19.32 1.28
N ARG A 206 -0.18 -20.30 1.20
CA ARG A 206 -1.63 -20.06 0.96
C ARG A 206 -2.24 -19.07 1.95
N HIS A 207 -1.79 -19.11 3.20
CA HIS A 207 -2.33 -18.27 4.28
C HIS A 207 -1.98 -16.77 4.14
N ILE A 208 -1.03 -16.38 3.27
CA ILE A 208 -0.71 -14.97 2.97
C ILE A 208 -1.16 -14.51 1.58
N GLN A 209 -1.76 -15.40 0.76
CA GLN A 209 -2.34 -15.09 -0.55
C GLN A 209 -3.68 -14.33 -0.43
N THR A 210 -3.62 -13.11 0.08
CA THR A 210 -4.80 -12.45 0.69
C THR A 210 -5.19 -11.11 0.07
N ASN A 211 -4.38 -10.56 -0.82
CA ASN A 211 -4.55 -9.20 -1.30
C ASN A 211 -3.92 -8.94 -2.68
N VAL A 212 -4.30 -7.81 -3.26
CA VAL A 212 -3.53 -7.12 -4.30
C VAL A 212 -2.86 -5.92 -3.64
N LEU A 213 -1.53 -5.87 -3.69
CA LEU A 213 -0.74 -4.73 -3.24
C LEU A 213 -0.37 -3.87 -4.44
N MET A 214 -0.61 -2.57 -4.36
CA MET A 214 -0.31 -1.62 -5.41
C MET A 214 0.48 -0.45 -4.87
N ASN A 215 1.38 0.06 -5.72
CA ASN A 215 2.00 1.35 -5.52
C ASN A 215 1.38 2.33 -6.50
N LEU A 216 0.95 3.48 -6.00
CA LEU A 216 0.28 4.52 -6.77
C LEU A 216 1.15 5.78 -6.74
N ALA A 217 1.46 6.35 -7.89
CA ALA A 217 1.93 7.72 -7.98
C ALA A 217 0.74 8.65 -7.72
N LEU A 218 0.86 9.48 -6.68
CA LEU A 218 -0.03 10.60 -6.42
C LEU A 218 0.42 11.75 -7.32
N LEU A 219 -0.40 12.11 -8.30
CA LEU A 219 -0.10 13.15 -9.28
C LEU A 219 -0.66 14.49 -8.82
N TYR A 220 0.05 15.56 -9.15
CA TYR A 220 -0.52 16.90 -9.06
C TYR A 220 -1.63 17.06 -10.12
N PRO A 221 -2.75 17.72 -9.78
CA PRO A 221 -3.86 17.94 -10.71
C PRO A 221 -3.44 18.46 -12.09
N HIS A 222 -4.08 18.01 -13.16
CA HIS A 222 -3.72 18.40 -14.53
C HIS A 222 -4.19 19.81 -14.89
N ASP A 223 -5.29 20.23 -14.29
CA ASP A 223 -5.87 21.54 -14.53
C ASP A 223 -6.42 22.18 -13.23
N LYS A 224 -6.90 23.41 -13.38
CA LYS A 224 -7.42 24.20 -12.26
C LYS A 224 -8.69 23.59 -11.64
N ASN A 225 -9.54 22.94 -12.44
CA ASN A 225 -10.78 22.34 -11.93
C ASN A 225 -10.44 21.11 -11.08
N GLU A 226 -9.56 20.24 -11.57
CA GLU A 226 -9.05 19.11 -10.80
C GLU A 226 -8.36 19.58 -9.51
N PHE A 227 -7.64 20.71 -9.55
CA PHE A 227 -7.02 21.30 -8.36
C PHE A 227 -8.04 21.74 -7.33
N GLU A 228 -9.10 22.42 -7.74
CA GLU A 228 -10.19 22.84 -6.84
C GLU A 228 -10.91 21.61 -6.23
N GLU A 229 -11.14 20.55 -7.02
CA GLU A 229 -11.76 19.31 -6.54
C GLU A 229 -10.84 18.45 -5.65
N SER A 230 -9.52 18.57 -5.84
CA SER A 230 -8.50 17.77 -5.15
C SER A 230 -8.45 18.03 -3.65
N GLY A 231 -8.83 19.23 -3.20
CA GLY A 231 -8.67 19.68 -1.83
C GLY A 231 -7.23 20.01 -1.43
N LEU A 232 -6.31 20.15 -2.39
CA LEU A 232 -4.99 20.72 -2.16
C LEU A 232 -5.11 22.21 -1.77
N SER A 233 -4.26 22.65 -0.85
CA SER A 233 -4.18 24.05 -0.44
C SER A 233 -3.26 24.85 -1.36
N GLY A 234 -3.56 26.12 -1.59
CA GLY A 234 -2.72 27.05 -2.34
C GLY A 234 -3.32 27.44 -3.69
N THR A 235 -2.44 27.78 -4.64
CA THR A 235 -2.82 28.12 -6.02
C THR A 235 -2.37 27.02 -6.97
N PHE A 236 -3.17 26.76 -8.00
CA PHE A 236 -2.79 25.87 -9.09
C PHE A 236 -1.50 26.37 -9.76
N ASP A 237 -0.54 25.45 -9.93
CA ASP A 237 0.72 25.67 -10.63
C ASP A 237 0.77 24.77 -11.88
N SER A 238 0.68 25.39 -13.04
CA SER A 238 0.71 24.68 -14.33
C SER A 238 2.05 23.99 -14.60
N LEU A 239 3.14 24.40 -13.93
CA LEU A 239 4.44 23.73 -14.04
C LEU A 239 4.48 22.41 -13.28
N LEU A 240 3.54 22.19 -12.35
CA LEU A 240 3.39 20.94 -11.60
C LEU A 240 2.36 20.01 -12.21
N ALA A 241 1.53 20.47 -13.16
CA ALA A 241 0.46 19.68 -13.77
C ALA A 241 0.91 18.27 -14.19
N GLY A 242 0.25 17.25 -13.63
CA GLY A 242 0.53 15.83 -13.91
C GLY A 242 1.85 15.28 -13.35
N LYS A 243 2.65 16.08 -12.62
CA LYS A 243 3.88 15.59 -12.00
C LYS A 243 3.58 14.72 -10.79
N CYS A 244 4.39 13.67 -10.60
CA CYS A 244 4.31 12.82 -9.42
C CYS A 244 4.80 13.59 -8.18
N LEU A 245 3.92 13.71 -7.19
CA LEU A 245 4.22 14.31 -5.88
C LEU A 245 4.90 13.30 -4.96
N MET A 246 4.37 12.08 -4.92
CA MET A 246 4.93 10.97 -4.15
C MET A 246 4.35 9.63 -4.59
N VAL A 247 4.95 8.53 -4.16
CA VAL A 247 4.39 7.18 -4.29
C VAL A 247 3.76 6.75 -2.96
N CYS A 248 2.54 6.23 -3.05
CA CYS A 248 1.73 5.74 -1.96
C CYS A 248 1.45 4.23 -2.12
N GLU A 249 1.10 3.56 -1.03
CA GLU A 249 0.71 2.15 -1.02
C GLU A 249 -0.82 2.00 -0.93
N LEU A 250 -1.38 1.10 -1.75
CA LEU A 250 -2.76 0.65 -1.67
C LEU A 250 -2.80 -0.86 -1.53
N GLN A 251 -3.49 -1.36 -0.52
CA GLN A 251 -3.85 -2.77 -0.41
C GLN A 251 -5.34 -2.95 -0.72
N ILE A 252 -5.69 -3.79 -1.70
CA ILE A 252 -7.07 -4.28 -1.86
C ILE A 252 -7.14 -5.70 -1.30
N THR A 253 -8.02 -5.92 -0.35
CA THR A 253 -8.10 -7.19 0.38
C THR A 253 -9.55 -7.61 0.57
N MET A 254 -9.77 -8.91 0.68
CA MET A 254 -11.08 -9.36 1.15
C MET A 254 -11.16 -9.25 2.67
N LYS A 255 -12.35 -8.93 3.17
CA LYS A 255 -12.65 -8.76 4.60
C LYS A 255 -12.37 -10.03 5.42
N ASP A 256 -12.67 -11.19 4.87
CA ASP A 256 -12.41 -12.48 5.54
C ASP A 256 -10.91 -12.71 5.79
N PHE A 257 -10.06 -12.32 4.84
CA PHE A 257 -8.62 -12.44 5.00
C PHE A 257 -8.04 -11.45 6.01
N LEU A 258 -8.70 -10.32 6.27
CA LEU A 258 -8.24 -9.40 7.30
C LEU A 258 -8.39 -9.98 8.70
N HIS A 259 -9.44 -10.77 8.96
CA HIS A 259 -9.56 -11.48 10.23
C HIS A 259 -8.40 -12.45 10.41
N ILE A 260 -8.08 -13.23 9.37
CA ILE A 260 -6.94 -14.16 9.38
C ILE A 260 -5.63 -13.39 9.59
N LYS A 261 -5.41 -12.28 8.88
CA LYS A 261 -4.20 -11.46 9.01
C LYS A 261 -4.05 -10.82 10.39
N ARG A 262 -5.15 -10.34 10.99
CA ARG A 262 -5.15 -9.81 12.36
C ARG A 262 -4.77 -10.89 13.36
N LEU A 263 -5.35 -12.09 13.24
CA LEU A 263 -4.98 -13.25 14.06
C LEU A 263 -3.52 -13.63 13.88
N GLN A 264 -3.00 -13.67 12.65
CA GLN A 264 -1.59 -13.93 12.36
C GLN A 264 -0.67 -12.88 12.98
N HIS A 265 -0.97 -11.59 12.81
CA HIS A 265 -0.15 -10.52 13.41
C HIS A 265 -0.11 -10.63 14.93
N SER A 266 -1.25 -10.89 15.58
CA SER A 266 -1.30 -11.04 17.02
C SER A 266 -0.63 -12.32 17.52
N TYR A 267 -0.72 -13.40 16.76
CA TYR A 267 0.08 -14.60 17.01
C TYR A 267 1.57 -14.28 16.93
N TYR A 268 2.02 -13.54 15.91
CA TYR A 268 3.43 -13.18 15.78
C TYR A 268 3.90 -12.24 16.89
N GLU A 269 3.09 -11.27 17.30
CA GLU A 269 3.37 -10.45 18.48
C GLU A 269 3.59 -11.33 19.70
N LEU A 270 2.72 -12.32 19.95
CA LEU A 270 2.86 -13.27 21.05
C LEU A 270 4.16 -14.09 20.96
N THR A 271 4.51 -14.60 19.77
CA THR A 271 5.74 -15.40 19.58
C THR A 271 7.03 -14.59 19.73
N ARG A 272 6.97 -13.26 19.58
CA ARG A 272 8.14 -12.36 19.72
C ARG A 272 8.36 -11.89 21.14
N VAL A 273 7.38 -12.05 22.02
CA VAL A 273 7.50 -11.70 23.43
C VAL A 273 8.34 -12.79 24.13
N GLU A 274 9.35 -12.35 24.88
CA GLU A 274 10.17 -13.24 25.70
C GLU A 274 9.29 -14.02 26.68
N ASP A 275 9.65 -15.27 26.99
CA ASP A 275 8.83 -16.17 27.81
C ASP A 275 8.46 -15.55 29.17
N THR A 276 9.34 -14.70 29.73
CA THR A 276 9.15 -13.97 30.99
C THR A 276 8.03 -12.93 30.93
N ASP A 277 7.81 -12.32 29.75
CA ASP A 277 6.82 -11.25 29.55
C ASP A 277 5.52 -11.76 28.91
N ARG A 278 5.51 -13.02 28.47
CA ARG A 278 4.40 -13.63 27.71
C ARG A 278 3.11 -13.68 28.53
N LEU A 279 3.20 -13.98 29.84
CA LEU A 279 2.03 -14.03 30.73
C LEU A 279 1.39 -12.65 30.90
N SER A 280 2.22 -11.62 31.10
CA SER A 280 1.80 -10.22 31.22
C SER A 280 1.14 -9.72 29.92
N PHE A 281 1.71 -10.07 28.77
CA PHE A 281 1.16 -9.73 27.46
C PHE A 281 -0.22 -10.37 27.23
N LEU A 282 -0.37 -11.65 27.59
CA LEU A 282 -1.66 -12.36 27.51
C LEU A 282 -2.72 -11.72 28.40
N LEU A 283 -2.36 -11.36 29.63
CA LEU A 283 -3.29 -10.82 30.64
C LEU A 283 -3.66 -9.35 30.44
N MET A 284 -2.79 -8.53 29.83
CA MET A 284 -3.03 -7.09 29.67
C MET A 284 -3.66 -6.69 28.34
N GLY A 285 -3.67 -7.55 27.32
CA GLY A 285 -4.18 -7.16 26.00
C GLY A 285 -4.26 -8.25 24.93
N GLY A 286 -4.16 -9.53 25.31
CA GLY A 286 -4.21 -10.64 24.36
C GLY A 286 -5.53 -10.66 23.57
N VAL A 287 -5.43 -11.03 22.28
CA VAL A 287 -6.58 -11.16 21.36
C VAL A 287 -7.69 -12.10 21.87
N PHE A 288 -7.36 -12.98 22.81
CA PHE A 288 -8.28 -13.89 23.48
C PHE A 288 -9.15 -13.22 24.57
N ILE A 289 -8.91 -11.96 24.92
CA ILE A 289 -9.74 -11.21 25.89
C ILE A 289 -10.85 -10.42 25.18
N LYS A 290 -10.91 -10.43 23.83
CA LYS A 290 -12.06 -9.86 23.10
C LYS A 290 -13.17 -10.92 23.03
N PRO A 291 -14.35 -10.69 23.66
CA PRO A 291 -15.40 -11.71 23.83
C PRO A 291 -16.08 -12.21 22.53
N ASN A 292 -15.67 -11.71 21.36
CA ASN A 292 -16.26 -12.06 20.06
C ASN A 292 -15.37 -12.97 19.18
N LEU A 293 -14.22 -13.44 19.68
CA LEU A 293 -13.27 -14.25 18.90
C LEU A 293 -13.20 -15.74 19.30
N GLU A 294 -13.78 -16.13 20.43
CA GLU A 294 -13.74 -17.51 20.93
C GLU A 294 -14.47 -18.50 20.00
N GLU A 295 -15.48 -18.06 19.24
CA GLU A 295 -16.29 -18.96 18.39
C GLU A 295 -15.72 -19.20 16.98
N LYS A 296 -14.62 -18.54 16.59
CA LYS A 296 -14.11 -18.63 15.21
C LYS A 296 -12.59 -18.69 15.17
N VAL A 297 -11.97 -19.64 15.86
CA VAL A 297 -10.59 -20.04 15.50
C VAL A 297 -10.69 -20.82 14.18
N PRO A 298 -10.28 -20.27 13.03
CA PRO A 298 -10.39 -20.98 11.76
C PRO A 298 -9.46 -22.19 11.77
N LYS A 299 -9.87 -23.32 11.18
CA LYS A 299 -9.03 -24.54 11.05
C LYS A 299 -7.60 -24.24 10.55
N VAL A 300 -7.44 -23.23 9.71
CA VAL A 300 -6.14 -22.71 9.23
C VAL A 300 -5.17 -22.36 10.37
N VAL A 301 -5.64 -21.79 11.49
CA VAL A 301 -4.77 -21.45 12.63
C VAL A 301 -4.28 -22.71 13.36
N LEU A 302 -5.11 -23.75 13.43
CA LEU A 302 -4.75 -25.05 13.99
C LEU A 302 -3.83 -25.86 13.06
N GLU A 303 -3.94 -25.65 11.75
CA GLU A 303 -3.05 -26.24 10.74
C GLU A 303 -1.67 -25.54 10.75
N MET A 304 -1.62 -24.22 10.95
CA MET A 304 -0.36 -23.47 11.09
C MET A 304 0.50 -23.92 12.28
N SER A 305 -0.10 -24.40 13.37
CA SER A 305 0.65 -24.97 14.50
C SER A 305 1.22 -26.36 14.22
N LYS A 306 0.71 -27.08 13.21
CA LYS A 306 1.15 -28.44 12.87
C LYS A 306 2.24 -28.47 11.81
N ASP A 307 2.23 -27.51 10.88
CA ASP A 307 3.28 -27.39 9.85
C ASP A 307 4.60 -26.83 10.39
N GLY A 308 4.60 -26.28 11.61
CA GLY A 308 5.79 -25.70 12.26
C GLY A 308 6.74 -26.72 12.91
N GLU A 309 6.36 -28.00 12.99
CA GLU A 309 7.22 -29.04 13.58
C GLU A 309 8.10 -29.78 12.55
N GLU A 310 7.89 -29.57 11.24
CA GLU A 310 8.62 -30.33 10.20
C GLU A 310 9.42 -29.49 9.17
N ASN A 311 9.40 -28.15 9.20
CA ASN A 311 10.19 -27.35 8.23
C ASN A 311 10.92 -26.15 8.84
N ASP A 312 12.24 -26.13 8.61
CA ASP A 312 13.22 -25.06 8.92
C ASP A 312 13.00 -23.75 8.11
N ASP A 313 11.81 -23.53 7.54
CA ASP A 313 11.49 -22.41 6.65
C ASP A 313 11.20 -21.08 7.38
N LEU A 314 11.48 -20.99 8.68
CA LEU A 314 11.35 -19.77 9.46
C LEU A 314 12.33 -18.64 9.02
N GLU A 315 13.38 -18.95 8.26
CA GLU A 315 14.26 -17.94 7.68
C GLU A 315 13.57 -17.04 6.64
N PHE A 316 12.60 -17.56 5.88
CA PHE A 316 11.87 -16.76 4.89
C PHE A 316 11.06 -15.63 5.56
N TYR A 317 10.50 -15.90 6.74
CA TYR A 317 9.66 -14.97 7.49
C TYR A 317 10.44 -13.79 8.11
N LYS A 318 11.77 -13.89 8.23
CA LYS A 318 12.62 -12.77 8.68
C LYS A 318 12.97 -11.79 7.56
N LYS A 319 12.85 -12.16 6.29
CA LYS A 319 13.31 -11.37 5.13
C LYS A 319 12.22 -10.54 4.42
N GLU A 320 10.92 -10.85 4.58
CA GLU A 320 9.85 -10.19 3.79
C GLU A 320 8.85 -9.31 4.59
N LEU A 321 9.10 -9.00 5.88
CA LEU A 321 8.21 -8.15 6.71
C LEU A 321 8.94 -7.01 7.44
#